data_AF-A0A316AJI2-F1
#
_entry.id   AF-A0A316AJI2-F1
#
_cell.length_a   1.000
_cell.length_b   1.000
_cell.length_c   1.000
_cell.angle_alpha   90.00
_cell.angle_beta   90.00
_cell.angle_gamma   90.00
#
_symmetry.space_group_name_H-M   'P 1'
#
loop_
_entity.id
_entity.type
_entity.pdbx_description
1 polymer ?
#
loop_
_entity_poly.entity_id
_entity_poly.type
_entity_poly.pdbx_seq_one_letter_code
_entity_poly.pdbx_strand_id
1 'polypeptide(L)'
;MKKIALFIIFLAVVVTSCKDSITEYNPSWLTALYGGVNLCNAGINQIASVNFTPALRAQREAELRFLRAFYYWHIVETWGGVHFTLEETKGISTTANKTPVETFYKQIFADLQFATKNLANTTTNYERVTRPAAMAFLARKYLTRGMYAEANNMANAVLNGNFGYQLEANYADLWKMSNNQNKEILYAVNYSANLTLNDLYNSTTNVTGHGRGSNNGHLHFLMKYDNLPGMLRDTAL
;
A
#
# COMPACT_ATOMS: atom_id res chain seq x y z
N MET A 1 -23.56 22.88 3.31
CA MET A 1 -23.20 21.70 2.50
C MET A 1 -21.74 21.38 2.75
N LYS A 2 -21.46 20.36 3.57
CA LYS A 2 -20.10 19.97 3.96
C LYS A 2 -19.42 19.32 2.75
N LYS A 3 -18.30 19.89 2.30
CA LYS A 3 -17.46 19.33 1.24
C LYS A 3 -16.92 17.98 1.73
N ILE A 4 -17.58 16.89 1.33
CA ILE A 4 -17.01 15.54 1.38
C ILE A 4 -16.02 15.49 0.22
N ALA A 5 -14.80 15.99 0.46
CA ALA A 5 -13.68 15.73 -0.42
C ALA A 5 -13.22 14.31 -0.12
N LEU A 6 -13.85 13.35 -0.79
CA LEU A 6 -13.35 11.99 -0.90
C LEU A 6 -12.01 12.10 -1.65
N PHE A 7 -10.91 12.23 -0.91
CA PHE A 7 -9.56 12.26 -1.47
C PHE A 7 -9.25 10.84 -1.96
N ILE A 8 -9.66 10.60 -3.20
CA ILE A 8 -9.18 9.47 -3.98
C ILE A 8 -7.72 9.80 -4.24
N ILE A 9 -6.82 9.30 -3.39
CA ILE A 9 -5.49 8.94 -3.85
C ILE A 9 -5.74 7.82 -4.86
N PHE A 10 -5.91 8.26 -6.11
CA PHE A 10 -5.74 7.44 -7.30
C PHE A 10 -4.24 7.18 -7.33
N LEU A 11 -3.82 6.10 -6.66
CA LEU A 11 -2.65 5.41 -7.15
C LEU A 11 -3.09 4.78 -8.47
N ALA A 12 -3.07 5.58 -9.53
CA ALA A 12 -3.23 5.13 -10.90
C ALA A 12 -1.98 4.33 -11.27
N VAL A 13 -1.91 3.09 -10.81
CA VAL A 13 -1.00 2.06 -11.34
C VAL A 13 -1.91 1.06 -12.05
N VAL A 14 -2.48 1.49 -13.17
CA VAL A 14 -3.19 0.63 -14.11
C VAL A 14 -2.59 0.91 -15.48
N VAL A 15 -1.83 -0.08 -15.99
CA VAL A 15 -1.49 -0.33 -17.41
C VAL A 15 -0.55 0.74 -18.01
N THR A 16 0.66 0.50 -18.51
CA THR A 16 1.25 -0.61 -19.29
C THR A 16 2.76 -0.33 -19.41
N SER A 17 3.59 -1.37 -19.43
CA SER A 17 4.61 -1.53 -20.48
C SER A 17 5.07 -2.99 -20.44
N CYS A 18 4.54 -3.81 -21.34
CA CYS A 18 5.23 -5.01 -21.77
C CYS A 18 6.53 -4.51 -22.44
N LYS A 19 7.69 -4.74 -21.81
CA LYS A 19 8.99 -4.50 -22.44
C LYS A 19 9.58 -5.85 -22.80
N ASP A 20 9.68 -6.07 -24.10
CA ASP A 20 10.35 -7.21 -24.73
C ASP A 20 11.88 -7.10 -24.62
N SER A 21 12.43 -7.22 -23.41
CA SER A 21 13.87 -7.41 -23.24
C SER A 21 14.17 -8.28 -22.01
N ILE A 22 14.52 -9.52 -22.30
CA ILE A 22 14.89 -10.65 -21.41
C ILE A 22 16.10 -10.39 -20.49
N THR A 23 16.63 -9.17 -20.42
CA THR A 23 17.91 -8.85 -19.77
C THR A 23 17.80 -7.88 -18.58
N GLU A 24 16.61 -7.38 -18.25
CA GLU A 24 16.40 -6.53 -17.07
C GLU A 24 15.34 -7.19 -16.17
N TYR A 25 15.78 -7.82 -15.07
CA TYR A 25 14.89 -8.37 -14.04
C TYR A 25 14.20 -7.20 -13.32
N ASN A 26 13.19 -6.62 -13.96
CA ASN A 26 12.22 -5.77 -13.28
C ASN A 26 11.15 -6.71 -12.72
N PRO A 27 11.11 -6.96 -11.40
CA PRO A 27 10.04 -7.74 -10.82
C PRO A 27 8.73 -7.06 -11.20
N SER A 28 7.84 -7.82 -11.85
CA SER A 28 6.51 -7.31 -12.20
C SER A 28 5.85 -6.73 -10.94
N TRP A 29 5.00 -5.70 -11.06
CA TRP A 29 4.28 -5.13 -9.91
C TRP A 29 3.63 -6.21 -9.03
N LEU A 30 3.17 -7.29 -9.66
CA LEU A 30 2.64 -8.46 -8.98
C LEU A 30 3.66 -9.13 -8.06
N THR A 31 4.88 -9.35 -8.54
CA THR A 31 6.01 -9.92 -7.77
C THR A 31 6.34 -9.06 -6.55
N ALA A 32 6.40 -7.73 -6.71
CA ALA A 32 6.68 -6.82 -5.60
C ALA A 32 5.57 -6.85 -4.53
N LEU A 33 4.30 -6.84 -4.95
CA LEU A 33 3.16 -6.93 -4.04
C LEU A 33 3.12 -8.26 -3.27
N TYR A 34 3.37 -9.39 -3.95
CA TYR A 34 3.48 -10.69 -3.27
C TYR A 34 4.71 -10.79 -2.37
N GLY A 35 5.81 -10.12 -2.72
CA GLY A 35 6.97 -9.98 -1.83
C GLY A 35 6.59 -9.31 -0.51
N GLY A 36 5.85 -8.19 -0.57
CA GLY A 36 5.31 -7.50 0.61
C GLY A 36 4.35 -8.37 1.42
N VAL A 37 3.45 -9.11 0.75
CA VAL A 37 2.54 -10.06 1.41
C VAL A 37 3.32 -11.15 2.13
N ASN A 38 4.34 -11.72 1.50
CA ASN A 38 5.15 -12.79 2.10
C ASN A 38 5.91 -12.30 3.33
N LEU A 39 6.45 -11.06 3.31
CA LEU A 39 7.07 -10.44 4.47
C LEU A 39 6.07 -10.25 5.62
N CYS A 40 4.85 -9.82 5.31
CA CYS A 40 3.79 -9.70 6.31
C CYS A 40 3.42 -11.06 6.91
N ASN A 41 3.27 -12.10 6.09
CA ASN A 41 2.95 -13.45 6.53
C ASN A 41 4.08 -14.03 7.39
N ALA A 42 5.34 -13.92 6.97
CA ALA A 42 6.49 -14.33 7.77
C ALA A 42 6.53 -13.59 9.11
N GLY A 43 6.31 -12.26 9.10
CA GLY A 43 6.25 -11.46 10.31
C GLY A 43 5.16 -11.94 11.27
N ILE A 44 3.95 -12.19 10.77
CA ILE A 44 2.81 -12.64 11.59
C ILE A 44 3.04 -14.07 12.11
N ASN A 45 3.54 -14.99 11.29
CA ASN A 45 3.78 -16.37 11.68
C ASN A 45 4.89 -16.49 12.73
N GLN A 46 5.92 -15.63 12.65
CA GLN A 46 7.06 -15.65 13.57
C GLN A 46 6.88 -14.74 14.78
N ILE A 47 5.86 -13.88 14.85
CA ILE A 47 5.76 -12.89 15.94
C ILE A 47 5.60 -13.52 17.33
N ALA A 48 5.07 -14.75 17.39
CA ALA A 48 4.92 -15.50 18.62
C ALA A 48 6.25 -16.03 19.18
N SER A 49 7.26 -16.27 18.32
CA SER A 49 8.58 -16.75 18.74
C SER A 49 9.48 -15.63 19.28
N VAL A 50 9.11 -14.37 19.03
CA VAL A 50 9.85 -13.20 19.49
C VAL A 50 9.39 -12.77 20.90
N ASN A 51 10.35 -12.45 21.76
CA ASN A 51 10.11 -12.00 23.13
C ASN A 51 9.66 -10.53 23.20
N PHE A 52 8.42 -10.27 22.78
CA PHE A 52 7.75 -8.97 22.95
C PHE A 52 6.80 -8.98 24.16
N THR A 53 6.57 -7.79 24.72
CA THR A 53 5.44 -7.62 25.65
C THR A 53 4.11 -7.87 24.91
N PRO A 54 3.05 -8.37 25.58
CA PRO A 54 1.78 -8.66 24.93
C PRO A 54 1.19 -7.46 24.17
N ALA A 55 1.31 -6.25 24.74
CA ALA A 55 0.84 -5.02 24.11
C ALA A 55 1.64 -4.67 22.85
N LEU A 56 2.97 -4.74 22.91
CA LEU A 56 3.82 -4.45 21.75
C LEU A 56 3.63 -5.50 20.65
N ARG A 57 3.45 -6.77 21.02
CA ARG A 57 3.16 -7.86 20.08
C ARG A 57 1.87 -7.57 19.30
N ALA A 58 0.78 -7.28 20.01
CA ALA A 58 -0.50 -6.98 19.37
C ALA A 58 -0.42 -5.75 18.45
N GLN A 59 0.33 -4.72 18.86
CA GLN A 59 0.54 -3.52 18.04
C GLN A 59 1.35 -3.85 16.77
N ARG A 60 2.43 -4.63 16.86
CA ARG A 60 3.25 -5.01 15.70
C ARG A 60 2.50 -5.94 14.75
N GLU A 61 1.72 -6.88 15.28
CA GLU A 61 0.83 -7.72 14.48
C GLU A 61 -0.20 -6.89 13.73
N ALA A 62 -0.76 -5.87 14.39
CA ALA A 62 -1.72 -4.94 13.79
C ALA A 62 -1.12 -4.12 12.64
N GLU A 63 0.12 -3.65 12.79
CA GLU A 63 0.87 -2.96 11.72
C GLU A 63 1.06 -3.89 10.50
N LEU A 64 1.49 -5.14 10.73
CA LEU A 64 1.69 -6.12 9.65
C LEU A 64 0.39 -6.49 8.94
N ARG A 65 -0.69 -6.70 9.69
CA ARG A 65 -2.02 -7.00 9.12
C ARG A 65 -2.57 -5.82 8.31
N PHE A 66 -2.37 -4.58 8.76
CA PHE A 66 -2.75 -3.41 7.96
C PHE A 66 -2.02 -3.37 6.61
N LEU A 67 -0.69 -3.60 6.61
CA LEU A 67 0.10 -3.65 5.38
C LEU A 67 -0.34 -4.79 4.46
N ARG A 68 -0.61 -5.98 5.02
CA ARG A 68 -1.14 -7.12 4.26
C ARG A 68 -2.48 -6.79 3.60
N ALA A 69 -3.40 -6.14 4.33
CA ALA A 69 -4.67 -5.68 3.78
C ALA A 69 -4.47 -4.66 2.65
N PHE A 70 -3.49 -3.75 2.78
CA PHE A 70 -3.12 -2.79 1.75
C PHE A 70 -2.60 -3.47 0.48
N TYR A 71 -1.73 -4.47 0.60
CA TYR A 71 -1.21 -5.21 -0.56
C TYR A 71 -2.29 -6.05 -1.24
N TYR A 72 -3.11 -6.78 -0.47
CA TYR A 72 -4.19 -7.57 -1.06
C TYR A 72 -5.26 -6.73 -1.74
N TRP A 73 -5.53 -5.54 -1.21
CA TRP A 73 -6.42 -4.59 -1.85
C TRP A 73 -5.94 -4.22 -3.26
N HIS A 74 -4.66 -3.89 -3.44
CA HIS A 74 -4.10 -3.61 -4.77
C HIS A 74 -4.16 -4.83 -5.69
N ILE A 75 -3.85 -6.01 -5.17
CA ILE A 75 -3.88 -7.25 -5.94
C ILE A 75 -5.30 -7.54 -6.46
N VAL A 76 -6.31 -7.48 -5.58
CA VAL A 76 -7.67 -7.84 -5.94
C VAL A 76 -8.34 -6.81 -6.84
N GLU A 77 -8.04 -5.52 -6.70
CA GLU A 77 -8.59 -4.48 -7.59
C GLU A 77 -7.96 -4.49 -8.98
N THR A 78 -6.69 -4.91 -9.09
CA THR A 78 -5.97 -4.92 -10.37
C THR A 78 -6.19 -6.21 -11.16
N TRP A 79 -6.13 -7.37 -10.50
CA TRP A 79 -6.19 -8.68 -11.17
C TRP A 79 -7.40 -9.54 -10.78
N GLY A 80 -8.21 -9.11 -9.80
CA GLY A 80 -9.33 -9.90 -9.31
C GLY A 80 -8.90 -11.16 -8.56
N GLY A 81 -9.55 -12.29 -8.87
CA GLY A 81 -9.31 -13.57 -8.20
C GLY A 81 -8.01 -14.24 -8.65
N VAL A 82 -6.97 -14.14 -7.82
CA VAL A 82 -5.63 -14.71 -8.05
C VAL A 82 -5.21 -15.59 -6.88
N HIS A 83 -3.94 -15.95 -6.81
CA HIS A 83 -3.38 -16.76 -5.73
C HIS A 83 -3.52 -16.05 -4.36
N PHE A 84 -3.97 -16.79 -3.35
CA PHE A 84 -4.12 -16.29 -1.99
C PHE A 84 -3.39 -17.22 -1.03
N THR A 85 -2.61 -16.65 -0.10
CA THR A 85 -1.86 -17.41 0.90
C THR A 85 -1.63 -16.58 2.16
N LEU A 86 -1.95 -17.12 3.33
CA LEU A 86 -1.65 -16.47 4.62
C LEU A 86 -0.36 -17.00 5.25
N GLU A 87 0.22 -18.02 4.65
CA GLU A 87 1.43 -18.65 5.14
C GLU A 87 2.67 -18.05 4.50
N GLU A 88 3.78 -18.12 5.24
CA GLU A 88 5.09 -17.79 4.71
C GLU A 88 5.53 -18.81 3.64
N THR A 89 6.16 -18.30 2.57
CA THR A 89 6.68 -19.14 1.50
C THR A 89 7.96 -19.83 1.97
N LYS A 90 7.90 -21.15 2.20
CA LYS A 90 9.04 -21.96 2.65
C LYS A 90 9.76 -22.71 1.51
N GLY A 91 9.14 -22.81 0.35
CA GLY A 91 9.65 -23.58 -0.78
C GLY A 91 8.96 -23.23 -2.08
N ILE A 92 9.42 -23.87 -3.17
CA ILE A 92 8.86 -23.66 -4.51
C ILE A 92 7.49 -24.33 -4.57
N SER A 93 6.45 -23.52 -4.74
CA SER A 93 5.11 -24.01 -5.06
C SER A 93 4.90 -23.93 -6.57
N THR A 94 4.65 -25.07 -7.21
CA THR A 94 4.32 -25.15 -8.65
C THR A 94 2.81 -25.16 -8.91
N THR A 95 2.00 -25.15 -7.85
CA THR A 95 0.54 -25.23 -7.98
C THR A 95 -0.07 -23.83 -8.06
N ALA A 96 -0.66 -23.52 -9.22
CA ALA A 96 -1.40 -22.29 -9.43
C ALA A 96 -2.88 -22.49 -9.06
N ASN A 97 -3.35 -21.77 -8.03
CA ASN A 97 -4.74 -21.76 -7.62
C ASN A 97 -5.33 -20.36 -7.79
N LYS A 98 -6.58 -20.29 -8.27
CA LYS A 98 -7.37 -19.07 -8.27
C LYS A 98 -8.32 -19.08 -7.08
N THR A 99 -8.22 -18.05 -6.24
CA THR A 99 -9.11 -17.87 -5.11
C THR A 99 -10.19 -16.85 -5.45
N PRO A 100 -11.46 -17.05 -5.04
CA PRO A 100 -12.51 -16.07 -5.25
C PRO A 100 -12.17 -14.71 -4.64
N VAL A 101 -12.58 -13.63 -5.32
CA VAL A 101 -12.44 -12.24 -4.86
C VAL A 101 -12.99 -12.04 -3.45
N GLU A 102 -14.07 -12.72 -3.11
CA GLU A 102 -14.71 -12.63 -1.79
C GLU A 102 -13.77 -13.07 -0.64
N THR A 103 -12.89 -14.05 -0.87
CA THR A 103 -11.91 -14.48 0.13
C THR A 103 -10.90 -13.38 0.44
N PHE A 104 -10.45 -12.64 -0.58
CA PHE A 104 -9.56 -11.49 -0.37
C PHE A 104 -10.23 -10.41 0.49
N TYR A 105 -11.48 -10.05 0.17
CA TYR A 105 -12.20 -9.03 0.96
C TYR A 105 -12.48 -9.47 2.39
N LYS A 106 -12.84 -10.73 2.61
CA LYS A 106 -12.98 -11.30 3.96
C LYS A 106 -11.69 -11.14 4.77
N GLN A 107 -10.54 -11.45 4.15
CA GLN A 107 -9.25 -11.29 4.80
C GLN A 107 -8.90 -9.83 5.05
N ILE A 108 -9.09 -8.95 4.06
CA ILE A 108 -8.86 -7.51 4.17
C ILE A 108 -9.66 -6.93 5.34
N PHE A 109 -10.95 -7.28 5.45
CA PHE A 109 -11.79 -6.82 6.55
C PHE A 109 -11.34 -7.36 7.90
N ALA A 110 -10.99 -8.64 8.00
CA ALA A 110 -10.49 -9.23 9.23
C ALA A 110 -9.18 -8.56 9.71
N ASP A 111 -8.26 -8.32 8.78
CA ASP A 111 -6.97 -7.68 9.08
C ASP A 111 -7.14 -6.21 9.50
N LEU A 112 -7.99 -5.45 8.81
CA LEU A 112 -8.28 -4.07 9.17
C LEU A 112 -9.05 -3.97 10.50
N GLN A 113 -10.02 -4.85 10.75
CA GLN A 113 -10.71 -4.89 12.04
C GLN A 113 -9.75 -5.20 13.19
N PHE A 114 -8.83 -6.13 13.00
CA PHE A 114 -7.78 -6.40 14.00
C PHE A 114 -6.89 -5.17 14.20
N ALA A 115 -6.51 -4.49 13.11
CA ALA A 115 -5.70 -3.28 13.18
C ALA A 115 -6.40 -2.15 13.96
N THR A 116 -7.69 -1.91 13.69
CA THR A 116 -8.47 -0.89 14.41
C THR A 116 -8.59 -1.13 15.92
N LYS A 117 -8.49 -2.38 16.38
CA LYS A 117 -8.58 -2.73 17.80
C LYS A 117 -7.27 -2.60 18.55
N ASN A 118 -6.14 -2.84 17.88
CA ASN A 118 -4.83 -3.03 18.52
C ASN A 118 -3.82 -1.91 18.21
N LEU A 119 -4.08 -1.04 17.23
CA LEU A 119 -3.21 0.10 16.95
C LEU A 119 -3.44 1.24 17.96
N ALA A 120 -2.37 1.99 18.23
CA ALA A 120 -2.42 3.22 19.01
C ALA A 120 -3.03 4.37 18.19
N ASN A 121 -3.66 5.33 18.88
CA ASN A 121 -4.22 6.54 18.25
C ASN A 121 -3.15 7.43 17.64
N THR A 122 -2.01 7.51 18.32
CA THR A 122 -0.88 8.34 17.97
C THR A 122 0.38 7.51 18.06
N THR A 123 1.40 7.93 17.33
CA THR A 123 2.71 7.29 17.29
C THR A 123 3.77 8.39 17.31
N THR A 124 4.87 8.16 18.01
CA THR A 124 6.05 9.02 17.96
C THR A 124 6.80 8.86 16.63
N ASN A 125 6.69 7.69 16.01
CA ASN A 125 7.19 7.42 14.67
C ASN A 125 6.09 7.75 13.67
N TYR A 126 6.14 8.93 13.05
CA TYR A 126 5.15 9.43 12.07
C TYR A 126 4.84 8.42 10.94
N GLU A 127 5.80 7.58 10.59
CA GLU A 127 5.71 6.60 9.50
C GLU A 127 4.87 5.36 9.85
N ARG A 128 4.57 5.15 11.13
CA ARG A 128 3.81 3.98 11.58
C ARG A 128 2.32 4.21 11.42
N VAL A 129 1.63 3.13 11.11
CA VAL A 129 0.18 3.14 10.95
C VAL A 129 -0.48 3.45 12.28
N THR A 130 -1.39 4.42 12.28
CA THR A 130 -2.21 4.77 13.44
C THR A 130 -3.59 4.12 13.35
N ARG A 131 -4.26 3.97 14.50
CA ARG A 131 -5.65 3.51 14.57
C ARG A 131 -6.61 4.27 13.64
N PRO A 132 -6.63 5.62 13.63
CA PRO A 132 -7.48 6.38 12.71
C PRO A 132 -7.16 6.12 11.23
N ALA A 133 -5.90 5.89 10.85
CA ALA A 133 -5.55 5.51 9.48
C ALA A 133 -6.16 4.15 9.10
N ALA A 134 -6.11 3.16 9.99
CA ALA A 134 -6.76 1.87 9.79
C ALA A 134 -8.30 1.99 9.70
N MET A 135 -8.92 2.83 10.53
CA MET A 135 -10.36 3.09 10.49
C MET A 135 -10.80 3.76 9.19
N ALA A 136 -10.05 4.76 8.71
CA ALA A 136 -10.33 5.44 7.46
C ALA A 136 -10.18 4.49 6.27
N PHE A 137 -9.15 3.63 6.27
CA PHE A 137 -8.97 2.65 5.22
C PHE A 137 -10.08 1.59 5.24
N LEU A 138 -10.50 1.13 6.42
CA LEU A 138 -11.65 0.24 6.58
C LEU A 138 -12.95 0.87 6.06
N ALA A 139 -13.21 2.15 6.37
CA ALA A 139 -14.35 2.88 5.83
C ALA A 139 -14.36 2.90 4.30
N ARG A 140 -13.20 3.16 3.67
CA ARG A 140 -13.04 3.10 2.21
C ARG A 140 -13.34 1.70 1.67
N LYS A 141 -12.88 0.64 2.34
CA LYS A 141 -13.11 -0.74 1.90
C LYS A 141 -14.58 -1.15 2.04
N TYR A 142 -15.26 -0.74 3.11
CA TYR A 142 -16.71 -0.93 3.22
C TYR A 142 -17.47 -0.21 2.11
N LEU A 143 -17.08 1.03 1.77
CA LEU A 143 -17.67 1.76 0.66
C LEU A 143 -17.50 1.03 -0.68
N THR A 144 -16.31 0.46 -0.95
CA THR A 144 -16.07 -0.29 -2.18
C THR A 144 -16.91 -1.57 -2.33
N ARG A 145 -17.47 -2.09 -1.23
CA ARG A 145 -18.34 -3.29 -1.22
C ARG A 145 -19.82 -2.97 -1.02
N GLY A 146 -20.20 -1.68 -1.04
CA GLY A 146 -21.60 -1.27 -0.85
C GLY A 146 -22.10 -1.37 0.60
N MET A 147 -21.20 -1.53 1.57
CA MET A 147 -21.53 -1.57 3.00
C MET A 147 -21.62 -0.15 3.56
N TYR A 148 -22.66 0.59 3.13
CA TYR A 148 -22.77 2.04 3.37
C TYR A 148 -22.91 2.40 4.85
N ALA A 149 -23.63 1.59 5.64
CA ALA A 149 -23.84 1.85 7.06
C ALA A 149 -22.53 1.72 7.83
N GLU A 150 -21.79 0.65 7.60
CA GLU A 150 -20.49 0.38 8.21
C GLU A 150 -19.44 1.40 7.77
N ALA A 151 -19.44 1.78 6.49
CA ALA A 151 -18.58 2.83 5.97
C ALA A 151 -18.84 4.17 6.67
N ASN A 152 -20.11 4.56 6.81
CA ASN A 152 -20.50 5.80 7.48
C ASN A 152 -20.11 5.78 8.97
N ASN A 153 -20.32 4.64 9.66
CA ASN A 153 -19.96 4.49 11.06
C ASN A 153 -18.44 4.64 11.28
N MET A 154 -17.62 3.98 10.46
CA MET A 154 -16.16 4.09 10.56
C MET A 154 -15.66 5.49 10.19
N ALA A 155 -16.22 6.11 9.15
CA ALA A 155 -15.85 7.47 8.76
C ALA A 155 -16.20 8.50 9.85
N ASN A 156 -17.39 8.41 10.45
CA ASN A 156 -17.78 9.29 11.55
C ASN A 156 -16.94 9.05 12.81
N ALA A 157 -16.50 7.80 13.07
CA ALA A 157 -15.60 7.52 14.17
C ALA A 157 -14.25 8.24 14.00
N VAL A 158 -13.73 8.33 12.76
CA VAL A 158 -12.51 9.09 12.46
C VAL A 158 -12.73 10.60 12.62
N LEU A 159 -13.81 11.12 12.02
CA LEU A 159 -14.12 12.56 12.04
C LEU A 159 -14.41 13.09 13.45
N ASN A 160 -15.15 12.32 14.26
CA ASN A 160 -15.54 12.73 15.61
C ASN A 160 -14.55 12.28 16.70
N GLY A 161 -13.55 11.46 16.37
CA GLY A 161 -12.62 10.89 17.33
C GLY A 161 -11.53 11.84 17.85
N ASN A 162 -11.50 13.09 17.37
CA ASN A 162 -10.56 14.14 17.79
C ASN A 162 -9.08 13.70 17.77
N PHE A 163 -8.66 13.07 16.67
CA PHE A 163 -7.28 12.55 16.51
C PHE A 163 -6.25 13.62 16.09
N GLY A 164 -6.66 14.89 15.97
CA GLY A 164 -5.77 16.00 15.60
C GLY A 164 -5.54 16.19 14.10
N TYR A 165 -6.25 15.44 13.24
CA TYR A 165 -6.22 15.65 11.79
C TYR A 165 -7.02 16.89 11.38
N GLN A 166 -6.48 17.64 10.42
CA GLN A 166 -7.08 18.85 9.89
C GLN A 166 -6.72 18.98 8.41
N LEU A 167 -7.68 19.45 7.60
CA LEU A 167 -7.41 19.80 6.21
C LEU A 167 -6.47 21.00 6.13
N GLU A 168 -5.53 20.96 5.19
CA GLU A 168 -4.67 22.10 4.92
C GLU A 168 -5.47 23.28 4.38
N ALA A 169 -5.05 24.50 4.73
CA ALA A 169 -5.76 25.71 4.32
C ALA A 169 -5.72 25.90 2.79
N ASN A 170 -4.60 25.57 2.16
CA ASN A 170 -4.44 25.59 0.71
C ASN A 170 -4.10 24.21 0.19
N TYR A 171 -4.82 23.79 -0.86
CA TYR A 171 -4.56 22.52 -1.55
C TYR A 171 -3.14 22.40 -2.11
N ALA A 172 -2.53 23.52 -2.55
CA ALA A 172 -1.17 23.52 -3.09
C ALA A 172 -0.11 23.11 -2.06
N ASP A 173 -0.39 23.29 -0.76
CA ASP A 173 0.54 22.97 0.32
C ASP A 173 0.70 21.47 0.56
N LEU A 174 -0.24 20.65 0.06
CA LEU A 174 -0.16 19.18 0.14
C LEU A 174 0.98 18.59 -0.69
N TRP A 175 1.39 19.28 -1.76
CA TRP A 175 2.35 18.78 -2.74
C TRP A 175 3.76 19.33 -2.53
N LYS A 176 3.95 20.17 -1.52
CA LYS A 176 5.25 20.73 -1.19
C LYS A 176 6.12 19.66 -0.53
N MET A 177 7.30 19.43 -1.08
CA MET A 177 8.29 18.50 -0.49
C MET A 177 8.73 18.89 0.93
N SER A 178 8.56 20.15 1.32
CA SER A 178 8.81 20.63 2.68
C SER A 178 7.65 20.33 3.66
N ASN A 179 6.49 19.87 3.17
CA ASN A 179 5.28 19.65 3.95
C ASN A 179 4.80 18.18 3.90
N ASN A 180 5.75 17.24 3.98
CA ASN A 180 5.48 15.79 3.93
C ASN A 180 4.88 15.23 5.24
N GLN A 181 4.83 16.04 6.31
CA GLN A 181 4.28 15.70 7.62
C GLN A 181 3.15 16.64 8.03
N ASN A 182 2.14 16.75 7.16
CA ASN A 182 1.01 17.64 7.38
C ASN A 182 -0.10 16.97 8.21
N LYS A 183 -1.06 17.77 8.69
CA LYS A 183 -2.15 17.27 9.54
C LYS A 183 -3.29 16.60 8.75
N GLU A 184 -3.21 16.59 7.42
CA GLU A 184 -4.20 15.97 6.55
C GLU A 184 -3.83 14.51 6.21
N ILE A 185 -2.53 14.19 6.21
CA ILE A 185 -2.00 12.86 5.92
C ILE A 185 -2.37 11.89 7.05
N LEU A 186 -3.18 10.88 6.71
CA LEU A 186 -3.48 9.76 7.61
C LEU A 186 -2.37 8.71 7.62
N TYR A 187 -1.86 8.38 6.43
CA TYR A 187 -0.75 7.45 6.23
C TYR A 187 -0.02 7.82 4.94
N ALA A 188 1.31 7.88 5.01
CA ALA A 188 2.16 8.15 3.87
C ALA A 188 3.33 7.16 3.83
N VAL A 189 3.73 6.80 2.60
CA VAL A 189 4.99 6.11 2.36
C VAL A 189 6.08 7.18 2.33
N ASN A 190 6.96 7.16 3.32
CA ASN A 190 8.03 8.14 3.43
C ASN A 190 9.27 7.69 2.67
N TYR A 191 9.87 8.64 1.97
CA TYR A 191 11.17 8.52 1.35
C TYR A 191 12.15 9.42 2.12
N SER A 192 13.33 8.92 2.40
CA SER A 192 14.46 9.68 2.96
C SER A 192 15.00 10.70 1.95
N ALA A 193 15.75 11.69 2.42
CA ALA A 193 16.60 12.50 1.53
C ALA A 193 17.87 11.73 1.11
N ASN A 194 18.27 10.74 1.91
CA ASN A 194 19.42 9.91 1.63
C ASN A 194 19.02 8.77 0.67
N LEU A 195 19.48 8.85 -0.58
CA LEU A 195 19.18 7.85 -1.61
C LEU A 195 19.62 6.43 -1.21
N THR A 196 20.66 6.29 -0.40
CA THR A 196 21.15 5.00 0.11
C THR A 196 20.11 4.33 1.02
N LEU A 197 19.30 5.12 1.72
CA LEU A 197 18.22 4.61 2.58
C LEU A 197 16.92 4.36 1.81
N ASN A 198 16.82 4.85 0.57
CA ASN A 198 15.62 4.78 -0.26
C ASN A 198 15.63 3.61 -1.22
N ASP A 199 15.95 2.41 -0.73
CA ASP A 199 15.78 1.19 -1.52
C ASP A 199 16.86 1.01 -2.61
N LEU A 200 18.10 0.79 -2.15
CA LEU A 200 19.09 0.06 -2.94
C LEU A 200 18.66 -1.42 -3.01
N TYR A 201 18.75 -2.01 -4.21
CA TYR A 201 18.54 -3.44 -4.42
C TYR A 201 19.36 -4.25 -3.41
N ASN A 202 18.68 -4.93 -2.49
CA ASN A 202 19.28 -5.86 -1.53
C ASN A 202 18.64 -7.23 -1.76
N SER A 203 19.40 -8.20 -2.24
CA SER A 203 18.92 -9.54 -2.60
C SER A 203 18.29 -10.33 -1.44
N THR A 204 18.37 -9.85 -0.21
CA THR A 204 17.85 -10.51 0.99
C THR A 204 16.66 -9.78 1.59
N THR A 205 16.72 -8.45 1.70
CA THR A 205 15.65 -7.67 2.36
C THR A 205 14.78 -6.88 1.38
N ASN A 206 15.34 -6.48 0.23
CA ASN A 206 14.69 -5.67 -0.79
C ASN A 206 14.99 -6.24 -2.19
N VAL A 207 14.55 -7.48 -2.44
CA VAL A 207 14.72 -8.21 -3.71
C VAL A 207 14.14 -7.48 -4.92
N THR A 208 13.33 -6.45 -4.69
CA THR A 208 12.69 -5.63 -5.73
C THR A 208 13.11 -4.17 -5.71
N GLY A 209 14.16 -3.82 -4.95
CA GLY A 209 14.63 -2.44 -4.85
C GLY A 209 15.24 -1.95 -6.16
N HIS A 210 15.18 -0.64 -6.40
CA HIS A 210 15.66 -0.03 -7.64
C HIS A 210 17.08 0.52 -7.46
N GLY A 211 18.01 0.23 -8.37
CA GLY A 211 19.42 0.64 -8.23
C GLY A 211 19.69 2.14 -8.08
N ARG A 212 18.70 3.00 -8.36
CA ARG A 212 18.80 4.47 -8.17
C ARG A 212 18.22 4.97 -6.84
N GLY A 213 17.55 4.11 -6.09
CA GLY A 213 16.76 4.48 -4.92
C GLY A 213 15.62 5.47 -5.23
N SER A 214 14.70 5.66 -4.28
CA SER A 214 13.60 6.64 -4.28
C SER A 214 12.37 6.29 -5.14
N ASN A 215 11.35 7.16 -5.08
CA ASN A 215 10.12 7.07 -5.86
C ASN A 215 10.40 7.38 -7.35
N ASN A 216 10.78 6.35 -8.10
CA ASN A 216 10.96 6.43 -9.55
C ASN A 216 9.64 6.19 -10.31
N GLY A 217 8.50 6.08 -9.62
CA GLY A 217 7.19 5.78 -10.22
C GLY A 217 6.84 6.73 -11.36
N HIS A 218 7.09 8.03 -11.18
CA HIS A 218 6.85 9.06 -12.18
C HIS A 218 7.65 8.86 -13.49
N LEU A 219 8.83 8.24 -13.44
CA LEU A 219 9.64 7.94 -14.62
C LEU A 219 9.06 6.80 -15.46
N HIS A 220 8.24 5.93 -14.85
CA HIS A 220 7.59 4.81 -15.54
C HIS A 220 6.29 5.21 -16.25
N PHE A 221 5.76 6.41 -16.01
CA PHE A 221 4.57 6.96 -16.68
C PHE A 221 4.89 7.91 -17.83
N LEU A 222 6.12 7.83 -18.38
CA LEU A 222 6.44 8.54 -19.60
C LEU A 222 5.76 7.85 -20.78
N MET A 223 4.97 8.62 -21.53
CA MET A 223 4.44 8.16 -22.81
C MET A 223 5.61 8.00 -23.77
N LYS A 224 6.06 6.75 -23.99
CA LYS A 224 7.01 6.42 -25.05
C LYS A 224 6.24 6.30 -26.37
N TYR A 225 6.15 7.41 -27.11
CA TYR A 225 5.56 7.43 -28.44
C TYR A 225 6.56 7.07 -29.55
N ASP A 226 7.85 7.04 -29.24
CA ASP A 226 8.96 6.80 -30.16
C ASP A 226 9.21 5.33 -30.50
N ASN A 227 8.68 4.40 -29.69
CA ASN A 227 8.95 2.98 -29.79
C ASN A 227 7.81 2.16 -30.43
N LEU A 228 6.72 2.81 -30.86
CA LEU A 228 5.60 2.13 -31.50
C LEU A 228 5.74 2.17 -33.04
N PRO A 229 5.51 1.04 -33.75
CA PRO A 229 5.53 1.02 -35.21
C PRO A 229 4.55 2.04 -35.78
N GLY A 230 5.03 2.94 -36.65
CA GLY A 230 4.22 3.99 -37.29
C GLY A 230 4.26 5.36 -36.62
N MET A 231 5.04 5.54 -35.55
CA MET A 231 5.21 6.82 -34.84
C MET A 231 6.62 7.43 -35.02
N LEU A 232 7.18 7.33 -36.23
CA LEU A 232 8.42 8.02 -36.57
C LEU A 232 8.15 9.53 -36.70
N ARG A 233 8.90 10.37 -35.99
CA ARG A 233 8.90 11.82 -36.21
C ARG A 233 9.45 12.09 -37.62
N ASP A 234 8.64 12.72 -38.46
CA ASP A 234 9.18 13.39 -39.65
C ASP A 234 9.95 14.64 -39.19
N THR A 235 11.22 14.71 -39.56
CA THR A 235 12.12 15.84 -39.25
C THR A 235 12.17 16.87 -40.37
N ALA A 236 11.32 16.77 -41.39
CA ALA A 236 11.23 17.77 -42.44
C ALA A 236 10.55 19.06 -41.94
N LEU A 237 11.39 20.03 -41.57
CA LEU A 237 11.08 21.47 -41.56
C LEU A 237 11.70 22.11 -42.80
#